data_AF-A0A1C3NU06-F1
#
_entry.id   AF-A0A1C3NU06-F1
#
_cell.length_a   1.000
_cell.length_b   1.000
_cell.length_c   1.000
_cell.angle_alpha   90.00
_cell.angle_beta   90.00
_cell.angle_gamma   90.00
#
_symmetry.space_group_name_H-M   'P 1'
#
loop_
_entity.id
_entity.type
_entity.pdbx_description
1 polymer ?
#
loop_
_entity_poly.entity_id
_entity_poly.type
_entity_poly.pdbx_seq_one_letter_code
_entity_poly.pdbx_strand_id
1 'polypeptide(L)'
;MQTSYELHSHGWSSVYHPVPISIGTAPATAAVYAKQRLRWAMDGTRLLLFDNPLVKPGLSGWQRAHYLHTSLSPLLASVQMIFAMGPMLSIVFRSQLSSAASQQSYLLFGLSYLASTLLFIAAYAGMRSTPRTVGSVLFNSPIYLLALARVASGYRPRSSGTTEKAFQPRMSLLVLPQILLVVVLVFSIVFYAFDTRADRPVFALVWAGILLVTMAGPLSAVSERRAVVERWQVPIRGTIVLAVALLSAWTFAH
;
A
#
# COMPACT_ATOMS: atom_id res chain seq x y z
N MET A 1 11.66 -11.61 -3.95
CA MET A 1 11.90 -11.71 -2.49
C MET A 1 12.43 -13.09 -2.12
N GLN A 2 11.72 -14.17 -2.45
CA GLN A 2 12.11 -15.53 -2.04
C GLN A 2 13.53 -15.94 -2.46
N THR A 3 13.93 -15.68 -3.70
CA THR A 3 15.30 -15.99 -4.16
C THR A 3 16.38 -15.27 -3.34
N SER A 4 16.21 -13.97 -3.08
CA SER A 4 17.15 -13.20 -2.26
C SER A 4 17.21 -13.71 -0.82
N TYR A 5 16.06 -14.12 -0.27
CA TYR A 5 15.96 -14.72 1.06
C TYR A 5 16.76 -16.03 1.15
N GLU A 6 16.61 -16.92 0.16
CA GLU A 6 17.40 -18.15 0.09
C GLU A 6 18.90 -17.85 -0.06
N LEU A 7 19.29 -16.96 -0.97
CA LEU A 7 20.69 -16.58 -1.15
C LEU A 7 21.31 -16.04 0.13
N HIS A 8 20.62 -15.15 0.86
CA HIS A 8 21.11 -14.66 2.14
C HIS A 8 21.25 -15.78 3.18
N SER A 9 20.34 -16.75 3.21
CA SER A 9 20.45 -17.91 4.10
C SER A 9 21.63 -18.82 3.76
N HIS A 10 22.12 -18.76 2.52
CA HIS A 10 23.33 -19.45 2.06
C HIS A 10 24.61 -18.59 2.19
N GLY A 11 24.55 -17.46 2.89
CA GLY A 11 25.73 -16.62 3.17
C GLY A 11 26.07 -15.59 2.08
N TRP A 12 25.24 -15.44 1.03
CA TRP A 12 25.44 -14.38 0.04
C TRP A 12 25.09 -13.00 0.62
N SER A 13 25.80 -11.97 0.17
CA SER A 13 25.59 -10.58 0.56
C SER A 13 24.92 -9.77 -0.54
N SER A 14 24.18 -8.72 -0.14
CA SER A 14 23.54 -7.76 -1.04
C SER A 14 24.02 -6.35 -0.78
N VAL A 15 24.13 -5.53 -1.83
CA VAL A 15 24.45 -4.10 -1.74
C VAL A 15 23.38 -3.30 -2.48
N TYR A 16 22.89 -2.22 -1.87
CA TYR A 16 21.94 -1.30 -2.48
C TYR A 16 22.66 -0.03 -2.94
N HIS A 17 22.58 0.26 -4.24
CA HIS A 17 23.09 1.51 -4.83
C HIS A 17 21.91 2.45 -5.11
N PRO A 18 21.80 3.61 -4.43
CA PRO A 18 20.66 4.52 -4.53
C PRO A 18 20.71 5.40 -5.79
N VAL A 19 21.02 4.81 -6.95
CA VAL A 19 21.09 5.51 -8.24
C VAL A 19 20.04 4.89 -9.18
N PRO A 20 19.13 5.69 -9.77
CA PRO A 20 18.14 5.18 -10.71
C PRO A 20 18.82 4.79 -12.03
N ILE A 21 19.11 3.49 -12.20
CA ILE A 21 19.73 2.93 -13.41
C ILE A 21 18.73 2.32 -14.41
N SER A 22 17.44 2.26 -14.05
CA SER A 22 16.40 1.72 -14.92
C SER A 22 15.09 2.49 -14.74
N ILE A 23 14.28 2.54 -15.80
CA ILE A 23 12.97 3.18 -15.80
C ILE A 23 11.91 2.09 -15.98
N GLY A 24 11.19 1.80 -14.90
CA GLY A 24 10.04 0.90 -14.92
C GLY A 24 8.74 1.63 -15.23
N THR A 25 7.80 0.95 -15.88
CA THR A 25 6.44 1.47 -16.05
C THR A 25 5.59 1.11 -14.83
N ALA A 26 4.96 2.12 -14.21
CA ALA A 26 3.98 1.91 -13.15
C ALA A 26 2.68 1.27 -13.72
N PRO A 27 1.85 0.62 -12.86
CA PRO A 27 0.55 0.13 -13.28
C PRO A 27 -0.31 1.25 -13.88
N ALA A 28 -0.84 1.03 -15.08
CA ALA A 28 -1.66 2.01 -15.79
C ALA A 28 -3.13 2.06 -15.31
N THR A 29 -3.56 1.09 -14.50
CA THR A 29 -4.95 0.98 -14.02
C THR A 29 -5.01 0.52 -12.57
N ALA A 30 -6.08 0.93 -11.87
CA ALA A 30 -6.37 0.49 -10.50
C ALA A 30 -6.50 -1.05 -10.40
N ALA A 31 -7.05 -1.72 -11.42
CA ALA A 31 -7.14 -3.18 -11.45
C ALA A 31 -5.76 -3.87 -11.45
N VAL A 32 -4.83 -3.37 -12.27
CA VAL A 32 -3.48 -3.96 -12.37
C VAL A 32 -2.67 -3.64 -11.12
N TYR A 33 -2.81 -2.43 -10.58
CA TYR A 33 -2.27 -2.07 -9.28
C TYR A 33 -2.75 -3.02 -8.17
N ALA A 34 -4.06 -3.24 -8.05
CA ALA A 34 -4.64 -4.11 -7.03
C ALA A 34 -4.17 -5.57 -7.17
N LYS A 35 -4.08 -6.09 -8.40
CA LYS A 35 -3.52 -7.42 -8.67
C LYS A 35 -2.05 -7.52 -8.25
N GLN A 36 -1.25 -6.49 -8.53
CA GLN A 36 0.15 -6.44 -8.14
C GLN A 36 0.31 -6.42 -6.61
N ARG A 37 -0.45 -5.57 -5.91
CA ARG A 37 -0.44 -5.50 -4.44
C ARG A 37 -0.87 -6.81 -3.81
N LEU A 38 -1.90 -7.46 -4.34
CA LEU A 38 -2.34 -8.77 -3.87
C LEU A 38 -1.23 -9.82 -4.03
N ARG A 39 -0.53 -9.83 -5.16
CA ARG A 39 0.60 -10.75 -5.39
C ARG A 39 1.70 -10.56 -4.36
N TRP A 40 2.17 -9.33 -4.19
CA TRP A 40 3.22 -9.01 -3.22
C TRP A 40 2.82 -9.36 -1.78
N ALA A 41 1.58 -9.09 -1.40
CA ALA A 41 1.07 -9.47 -0.09
C ALA A 41 1.02 -10.99 0.09
N MET A 42 0.54 -11.74 -0.92
CA MET A 42 0.55 -13.21 -0.86
C MET A 42 1.97 -13.77 -0.76
N ASP A 43 2.95 -13.18 -1.45
CA ASP A 43 4.34 -13.64 -1.41
C ASP A 43 4.92 -13.47 0.00
N GLY A 44 4.68 -12.31 0.64
CA GLY A 44 5.07 -12.07 2.04
C GLY A 44 4.35 -13.01 3.02
N THR A 45 3.04 -13.20 2.86
CA THR A 45 2.28 -14.13 3.72
C THR A 45 2.76 -15.57 3.58
N ARG A 46 3.10 -16.03 2.37
CA ARG A 46 3.68 -17.37 2.17
C ARG A 46 4.99 -17.53 2.90
N LEU A 47 5.87 -16.53 2.82
CA LEU A 47 7.14 -16.55 3.53
C LEU A 47 6.93 -16.67 5.04
N LEU A 48 5.94 -15.98 5.62
CA LEU A 48 5.60 -16.10 7.04
C LEU A 48 5.05 -17.46 7.43
N LEU A 49 4.11 -18.01 6.65
CA LEU A 49 3.38 -19.22 7.01
C LEU A 49 4.14 -20.52 6.71
N PHE A 50 5.03 -20.53 5.70
CA PHE A 50 5.64 -21.76 5.20
C PHE A 50 7.16 -21.86 5.36
N ASP A 51 7.86 -20.77 5.66
CA ASP A 51 9.33 -20.77 5.80
C ASP A 51 9.78 -20.10 7.11
N ASN A 52 9.10 -19.01 7.50
CA ASN A 52 9.32 -18.23 8.71
C ASN A 52 10.77 -17.69 8.87
N PRO A 53 10.98 -16.39 8.59
CA PRO A 53 12.30 -15.75 8.69
C PRO A 53 12.98 -15.86 10.07
N LEU A 54 12.22 -16.05 11.14
CA LEU A 54 12.77 -16.10 12.51
C LEU A 54 13.58 -17.36 12.80
N VAL A 55 13.28 -18.46 12.11
CA VAL A 55 13.89 -19.79 12.36
C VAL A 55 14.79 -20.27 11.23
N LYS A 56 14.87 -19.53 10.10
CA LYS A 56 15.73 -19.88 8.97
C LYS A 56 17.21 -19.92 9.37
N PRO A 57 17.91 -21.04 9.14
CA PRO A 57 19.35 -21.13 9.36
C PRO A 57 20.12 -20.20 8.41
N GLY A 58 21.31 -19.77 8.82
CA GLY A 58 22.21 -18.95 8.00
C GLY A 58 21.87 -17.46 7.88
N LEU A 59 20.69 -17.02 8.32
CA LEU A 59 20.36 -15.59 8.41
C LEU A 59 20.88 -14.95 9.71
N SER A 60 21.49 -13.77 9.60
CA SER A 60 21.83 -12.92 10.74
C SER A 60 20.59 -12.33 11.40
N GLY A 61 20.68 -11.94 12.68
CA GLY A 61 19.55 -11.34 13.41
C GLY A 61 18.92 -10.14 12.69
N TRP A 62 19.73 -9.28 12.07
CA TRP A 62 19.24 -8.15 11.28
C TRP A 62 18.56 -8.57 9.98
N GLN A 63 19.06 -9.60 9.28
CA GLN A 63 18.40 -10.14 8.10
C GLN A 63 17.05 -10.75 8.47
N ARG A 64 16.97 -11.49 9.59
CA ARG A 64 15.71 -12.04 10.12
C ARG A 64 14.70 -10.93 10.40
N ALA A 65 15.11 -9.86 11.10
CA ALA A 65 14.27 -8.71 11.39
C ALA A 65 13.79 -8.01 10.10
N HIS A 66 14.67 -7.81 9.13
CA HIS A 66 14.32 -7.21 7.84
C HIS A 66 13.28 -8.04 7.07
N TYR A 67 13.52 -9.35 6.92
CA TYR A 67 12.61 -10.25 6.21
C TYR A 67 11.29 -10.44 6.97
N LEU A 68 11.32 -10.48 8.29
CA LEU A 68 10.10 -10.48 9.10
C LEU A 68 9.29 -9.20 8.89
N HIS A 69 9.91 -8.04 9.06
CA HIS A 69 9.24 -6.74 8.93
C HIS A 69 8.60 -6.58 7.55
N THR A 70 9.34 -6.87 6.48
CA THR A 70 8.84 -6.76 5.10
C THR A 70 7.68 -7.71 4.82
N SER A 71 7.73 -8.94 5.34
CA SER A 71 6.67 -9.93 5.14
C SER A 71 5.44 -9.67 6.01
N LEU A 72 5.62 -9.13 7.21
CA LEU A 72 4.57 -8.86 8.20
C LEU A 72 3.84 -7.53 7.96
N SER A 73 4.49 -6.59 7.27
CA SER A 73 3.94 -5.24 6.99
C SER A 73 2.51 -5.24 6.42
N PRO A 74 2.14 -6.07 5.43
CA PRO A 74 0.76 -6.10 4.93
C PRO A 74 -0.27 -6.53 6.00
N LEU A 75 0.11 -7.47 6.87
CA LEU A 75 -0.77 -7.94 7.95
C LEU A 75 -0.91 -6.87 9.04
N LEU A 76 0.18 -6.20 9.41
CA LEU A 76 0.13 -5.08 10.36
C LEU A 76 -0.72 -3.92 9.84
N ALA A 77 -0.62 -3.59 8.56
CA ALA A 77 -1.49 -2.60 7.91
C ALA A 77 -2.98 -2.98 8.01
N SER A 78 -3.29 -4.28 7.94
CA SER A 78 -4.65 -4.78 8.09
C SER A 78 -5.17 -4.63 9.52
N VAL A 79 -4.33 -4.98 10.50
CA VAL A 79 -4.64 -4.79 11.93
C VAL A 79 -4.84 -3.31 12.25
N GLN A 80 -3.96 -2.44 11.74
CA GLN A 80 -4.09 -0.99 11.90
C GLN A 80 -5.40 -0.46 11.33
N MET A 81 -5.84 -0.96 10.17
CA MET A 81 -7.15 -0.59 9.62
C MET A 81 -8.30 -1.02 10.54
N ILE A 82 -8.28 -2.24 11.08
CA ILE A 82 -9.33 -2.72 12.00
C ILE A 82 -9.43 -1.80 13.23
N PHE A 83 -8.29 -1.43 13.85
CA PHE A 83 -8.28 -0.48 14.96
C PHE A 83 -8.73 0.92 14.53
N ALA A 84 -8.32 1.38 13.35
CA ALA A 84 -8.75 2.66 12.82
C ALA A 84 -10.27 2.69 12.59
N MET A 85 -10.91 1.58 12.25
CA MET A 85 -12.36 1.49 12.13
C MET A 85 -13.09 1.55 13.48
N GLY A 86 -12.42 1.30 14.60
CA GLY A 86 -13.00 1.25 15.95
C GLY A 86 -13.96 2.41 16.24
N PRO A 87 -13.53 3.69 16.21
CA PRO A 87 -14.42 4.82 16.47
C PRO A 87 -15.65 4.87 15.56
N MET A 88 -15.60 4.29 14.37
CA MET A 88 -16.73 4.29 13.44
C MET A 88 -17.76 3.23 13.84
N LEU A 89 -17.29 2.08 14.31
CA LEU A 89 -18.14 1.04 14.85
C LEU A 89 -18.90 1.54 16.09
N SER A 90 -18.34 2.43 16.93
CA SER A 90 -19.09 3.00 18.05
C SER A 90 -20.22 3.93 17.62
N ILE A 91 -20.08 4.63 16.48
CA ILE A 91 -21.16 5.43 15.89
C ILE A 91 -22.29 4.50 15.42
N VAL A 92 -21.96 3.49 14.63
CA VAL A 92 -22.95 2.59 14.00
C VAL A 92 -23.67 1.73 15.04
N PHE A 93 -22.94 1.11 15.96
CA PHE A 93 -23.53 0.24 16.99
C PHE A 93 -24.06 1.00 18.21
N ARG A 94 -23.90 2.33 18.24
CA ARG A 94 -24.27 3.19 19.36
C ARG A 94 -23.66 2.75 20.70
N SER A 95 -22.55 2.02 20.69
CA SER A 95 -21.90 1.44 21.87
C SER A 95 -20.59 2.16 22.21
N GLN A 96 -20.28 2.26 23.50
CA GLN A 96 -18.95 2.69 23.93
C GLN A 96 -17.98 1.53 23.80
N LEU A 97 -17.02 1.63 22.88
CA LEU A 97 -15.98 0.59 22.69
C LEU A 97 -14.88 0.63 23.77
N SER A 98 -14.87 1.67 24.60
CA SER A 98 -13.96 1.84 25.73
C SER A 98 -14.75 2.41 26.89
N SER A 99 -14.82 1.66 27.99
CA SER A 99 -15.55 2.02 29.22
C SER A 99 -14.69 2.75 30.26
N ALA A 100 -13.38 2.90 30.02
CA ALA A 100 -12.42 3.21 31.08
C ALA A 100 -11.65 4.54 30.93
N ALA A 101 -11.64 5.16 29.75
CA ALA A 101 -10.87 6.39 29.52
C ALA A 101 -11.80 7.59 29.34
N SER A 102 -11.54 8.68 30.07
CA SER A 102 -12.17 9.97 29.79
C SER A 102 -11.87 10.40 28.36
N GLN A 103 -12.79 11.14 27.73
CA GLN A 103 -12.58 11.67 26.37
C GLN A 103 -11.28 12.50 26.28
N GLN A 104 -10.89 13.19 27.37
CA GLN A 104 -9.63 13.92 27.45
C GLN A 104 -8.40 13.00 27.39
N SER A 105 -8.39 11.91 28.16
CA SER A 105 -7.30 10.93 28.14
C SER A 105 -7.13 10.34 26.74
N TYR A 106 -8.25 9.98 26.09
CA TYR A 106 -8.23 9.45 24.74
C TYR A 106 -7.62 10.45 23.74
N LEU A 107 -7.97 11.73 23.83
CA LEU A 107 -7.40 12.78 22.97
C LEU A 107 -5.90 12.96 23.20
N LEU A 108 -5.45 13.04 24.45
CA LEU A 108 -4.04 13.27 24.77
C LEU A 108 -3.15 12.12 24.28
N PHE A 109 -3.53 10.87 24.54
CA PHE A 109 -2.77 9.71 24.07
C PHE A 109 -2.88 9.53 22.56
N GLY A 110 -4.10 9.66 22.01
CA GLY A 110 -4.36 9.50 20.58
C GLY A 110 -3.61 10.53 19.74
N LEU A 111 -3.68 11.81 20.09
CA LEU A 111 -2.98 12.88 19.37
C LEU A 111 -1.46 12.74 19.47
N SER A 112 -0.92 12.41 20.66
CA SER A 112 0.52 12.22 20.83
C SER A 112 1.05 11.04 19.99
N TYR A 113 0.29 9.94 19.97
CA TYR A 113 0.60 8.78 19.12
C TYR A 113 0.57 9.13 17.64
N LEU A 114 -0.49 9.80 17.17
CA LEU A 114 -0.64 10.20 15.78
C LEU A 114 0.45 11.19 15.35
N ALA A 115 0.72 12.21 16.14
CA ALA A 115 1.77 13.19 15.87
C ALA A 115 3.14 12.50 15.76
N SER A 116 3.50 11.65 16.72
CA SER A 116 4.77 10.91 16.70
C SER A 116 4.89 10.00 15.48
N THR A 117 3.81 9.31 15.13
CA THR A 117 3.77 8.42 13.96
C THR A 117 3.92 9.20 12.66
N LEU A 118 3.21 10.33 12.51
CA LEU A 118 3.28 11.17 11.32
C LEU A 118 4.65 11.84 11.17
N LEU A 119 5.26 12.29 12.27
CA LEU A 119 6.61 12.84 12.28
C LEU A 119 7.64 11.78 11.90
N PHE A 120 7.52 10.56 12.43
CA PHE A 120 8.37 9.45 12.05
C PHE A 120 8.28 9.16 10.55
N ILE A 121 7.06 9.03 10.01
CA ILE A 121 6.87 8.80 8.57
C ILE A 121 7.43 9.98 7.76
N ALA A 122 7.21 11.22 8.20
CA ALA A 122 7.71 12.41 7.52
C ALA A 122 9.25 12.47 7.50
N ALA A 123 9.93 11.99 8.54
CA ALA A 123 11.39 11.97 8.59
C ALA A 123 12.01 11.03 7.54
N TYR A 124 11.35 9.90 7.22
CA TYR A 124 11.89 8.91 6.28
C TYR A 124 11.31 9.01 4.86
N ALA A 125 10.01 9.29 4.73
CA ALA A 125 9.37 9.41 3.43
C ALA A 125 9.49 10.85 2.89
N GLY A 126 9.49 11.84 3.77
CA GLY A 126 9.35 13.26 3.45
C GLY A 126 7.93 13.77 3.70
N MET A 127 7.81 15.02 4.14
CA MET A 127 6.54 15.65 4.55
C MET A 127 5.45 15.59 3.46
N ARG A 128 5.84 15.79 2.20
CA ARG A 128 4.91 15.78 1.05
C ARG A 128 4.40 14.38 0.67
N SER A 129 5.07 13.32 1.10
CA SER A 129 4.65 11.93 0.84
C SER A 129 3.90 11.31 2.01
N THR A 130 4.03 11.84 3.23
CA THR A 130 3.38 11.29 4.43
C THR A 130 1.89 10.98 4.22
N PRO A 131 1.04 11.89 3.71
CA PRO A 131 -0.38 11.60 3.51
C PRO A 131 -0.60 10.48 2.49
N ARG A 132 0.22 10.41 1.44
CA ARG A 132 0.16 9.37 0.40
C ARG A 132 0.59 8.00 0.94
N THR A 133 1.61 7.98 1.80
CA THR A 133 2.08 6.75 2.47
C THR A 133 0.99 6.18 3.38
N VAL A 134 0.44 7.01 4.28
CA VAL A 134 -0.63 6.59 5.21
C VAL A 134 -1.88 6.16 4.43
N GLY A 135 -2.30 6.97 3.45
CA GLY A 135 -3.44 6.66 2.59
C GLY A 135 -3.27 5.34 1.84
N SER A 136 -2.08 5.07 1.30
CA SER A 136 -1.78 3.81 0.62
C SER A 136 -1.84 2.61 1.57
N VAL A 137 -1.28 2.72 2.77
CA VAL A 137 -1.30 1.62 3.76
C VAL A 137 -2.74 1.25 4.12
N LEU A 138 -3.54 2.25 4.47
CA LEU A 138 -4.93 2.05 4.84
C LEU A 138 -5.77 1.55 3.64
N PHE A 139 -5.66 2.19 2.48
CA PHE A 139 -6.43 1.80 1.30
C PHE A 139 -6.17 0.35 0.85
N ASN A 140 -4.93 -0.15 0.98
CA ASN A 140 -4.60 -1.50 0.54
C ASN A 140 -4.91 -2.60 1.58
N SER A 141 -5.30 -2.23 2.81
CA SER A 141 -5.57 -3.21 3.89
C SER A 141 -6.56 -4.33 3.52
N PRO A 142 -7.67 -4.11 2.77
CA PRO A 142 -8.56 -5.22 2.44
C PRO A 142 -7.94 -6.22 1.46
N ILE A 143 -7.06 -5.74 0.57
CA ILE A 143 -6.28 -6.62 -0.33
C ILE A 143 -5.33 -7.50 0.48
N TYR A 144 -4.76 -6.96 1.55
CA TYR A 144 -3.84 -7.69 2.42
C TYR A 144 -4.56 -8.77 3.24
N LEU A 145 -5.75 -8.49 3.77
CA LEU A 145 -6.62 -9.51 4.39
C LEU A 145 -7.03 -10.60 3.39
N LEU A 146 -7.37 -10.21 2.16
CA LEU A 146 -7.67 -11.18 1.10
C LEU A 146 -6.45 -12.04 0.75
N ALA A 147 -5.24 -11.47 0.75
CA ALA A 147 -4.00 -12.22 0.55
C ALA A 147 -3.85 -13.29 1.63
N LEU A 148 -4.06 -12.93 2.90
CA LEU A 148 -4.02 -13.88 4.01
C LEU A 148 -5.02 -15.02 3.82
N ALA A 149 -6.29 -14.70 3.55
CA ALA A 149 -7.34 -15.68 3.36
C ALA A 149 -7.04 -16.65 2.19
N ARG A 150 -6.50 -16.12 1.08
CA ARG A 150 -6.10 -16.94 -0.08
C ARG A 150 -4.95 -17.88 0.27
N VAL A 151 -3.90 -17.37 0.91
CA VAL A 151 -2.75 -18.21 1.26
C VAL A 151 -3.14 -19.27 2.29
N ALA A 152 -3.92 -18.91 3.31
CA ALA A 152 -4.40 -19.83 4.34
C ALA A 152 -5.32 -20.93 3.79
N SER A 153 -6.13 -20.63 2.76
CA SER A 153 -6.96 -21.63 2.05
C SER A 153 -6.19 -22.51 1.06
N GLY A 154 -4.86 -22.36 0.96
CA GLY A 154 -4.03 -23.13 0.03
C GLY A 154 -4.13 -22.66 -1.43
N TYR A 155 -4.70 -21.48 -1.69
CA TYR A 155 -4.79 -20.94 -3.05
C TYR A 155 -3.40 -20.72 -3.66
N ARG A 156 -3.17 -21.39 -4.79
CA ARG A 156 -2.00 -21.20 -5.64
C ARG A 156 -2.43 -20.44 -6.90
N PRO A 157 -1.99 -19.18 -7.07
CA PRO A 157 -2.26 -18.47 -8.31
C PRO A 157 -1.63 -19.26 -9.46
N ARG A 158 -2.39 -19.47 -10.55
CA ARG A 158 -1.79 -19.91 -11.81
C ARG A 158 -0.65 -18.95 -12.15
N SER A 159 0.50 -19.50 -12.55
CA SER A 159 1.59 -18.74 -13.16
C SER A 159 0.99 -17.92 -14.31
N SER A 160 0.65 -16.67 -14.05
CA SER A 160 0.25 -15.77 -15.12
C SER A 160 1.57 -15.35 -15.75
N GLY A 161 1.80 -15.78 -17.00
CA GLY A 161 2.80 -15.15 -17.85
C GLY A 161 2.70 -13.62 -17.75
N THR A 162 3.82 -12.96 -17.98
CA THR A 162 4.00 -11.50 -18.08
C THR A 162 2.68 -10.78 -18.36
N THR A 163 2.23 -9.94 -17.42
CA THR A 163 0.98 -9.17 -17.48
C THR A 163 0.68 -8.73 -18.91
N GLU A 164 -0.40 -9.22 -19.51
CA GLU A 164 -0.79 -8.86 -20.87
C GLU A 164 -0.78 -7.33 -21.02
N LYS A 165 0.04 -6.85 -21.97
CA LYS A 165 0.24 -5.41 -22.21
C LYS A 165 -0.83 -4.81 -23.12
N ALA A 166 -1.67 -5.63 -23.76
CA ALA A 166 -2.59 -5.21 -24.81
C ALA A 166 -3.97 -4.76 -24.29
N PHE A 167 -4.47 -5.33 -23.19
CA PHE A 167 -5.74 -4.93 -22.56
C PHE A 167 -5.69 -5.05 -21.04
N GLN A 168 -5.78 -3.92 -20.34
CA GLN A 168 -5.84 -3.87 -18.88
C GLN A 168 -7.21 -3.33 -18.43
N PRO A 169 -8.03 -4.12 -17.70
CA PRO A 169 -9.30 -3.63 -17.21
C PRO A 169 -9.07 -2.46 -16.26
N ARG A 170 -9.98 -1.47 -16.27
CA ARG A 170 -9.85 -0.27 -15.43
C ARG A 170 -10.04 -0.61 -13.95
N MET A 171 -11.10 -1.37 -13.65
CA MET A 171 -11.48 -1.78 -12.31
C MET A 171 -11.43 -3.30 -12.15
N SER A 172 -11.27 -3.71 -10.91
CA SER A 172 -11.31 -5.11 -10.48
C SER A 172 -12.21 -5.21 -9.27
N LEU A 173 -12.87 -6.35 -9.10
CA LEU A 173 -13.58 -6.70 -7.86
C LEU A 173 -12.65 -6.66 -6.63
N LEU A 174 -11.33 -6.73 -6.84
CA LEU A 174 -10.31 -6.54 -5.79
C LEU A 174 -10.31 -5.17 -5.12
N VAL A 175 -10.92 -4.16 -5.75
CA VAL A 175 -11.04 -2.79 -5.20
C VAL A 175 -12.40 -2.57 -4.53
N LEU A 176 -13.35 -3.49 -4.69
CA LEU A 176 -14.69 -3.36 -4.16
C LEU A 176 -14.72 -3.25 -2.62
N PRO A 177 -13.96 -4.04 -1.83
CA PRO A 177 -13.95 -3.89 -0.38
C PRO A 177 -13.53 -2.48 0.09
N GLN A 178 -12.60 -1.83 -0.61
CA GLN A 178 -12.14 -0.48 -0.33
C GLN A 178 -13.24 0.55 -0.59
N ILE A 179 -13.98 0.37 -1.67
CA ILE A 179 -15.14 1.22 -2.02
C ILE A 179 -16.22 1.05 -0.95
N LEU A 180 -16.53 -0.18 -0.57
CA LEU A 180 -17.51 -0.48 0.48
C LEU A 180 -17.10 0.13 1.82
N LEU A 181 -15.81 0.08 2.17
CA LEU A 181 -15.31 0.77 3.36
C LEU A 181 -15.64 2.27 3.28
N VAL A 182 -15.32 2.95 2.18
CA VAL A 182 -15.62 4.37 2.01
C VAL A 182 -17.13 4.66 2.08
N VAL A 183 -17.98 3.80 1.51
CA VAL A 183 -19.43 3.91 1.63
C VAL A 183 -19.87 3.81 3.09
N VAL A 184 -19.30 2.87 3.85
CA VAL A 184 -19.56 2.75 5.29
C VAL A 184 -19.04 3.98 6.05
N LEU A 185 -17.90 4.56 5.67
CA LEU A 185 -17.41 5.81 6.27
C LEU A 185 -18.41 6.95 6.10
N VAL A 186 -18.89 7.15 4.87
CA VAL A 186 -19.87 8.19 4.55
C VAL A 186 -21.20 7.94 5.28
N PHE A 187 -21.68 6.70 5.25
CA PHE A 187 -22.89 6.31 5.97
C PHE A 187 -22.77 6.59 7.48
N SER A 188 -21.61 6.29 8.08
CA SER A 188 -21.38 6.52 9.52
C SER A 188 -21.43 8.01 9.86
N ILE A 189 -20.86 8.87 9.01
CA ILE A 189 -20.91 10.34 9.18
C ILE A 189 -22.35 10.85 9.07
N VAL A 190 -23.10 10.38 8.07
CA VAL A 190 -24.52 10.76 7.89
C VAL A 190 -25.37 10.26 9.06
N PHE A 191 -25.15 9.02 9.49
CA PHE A 191 -25.87 8.42 10.63
C PHE A 191 -25.60 9.18 11.93
N TYR A 192 -24.36 9.64 12.15
CA TYR A 192 -24.01 10.49 13.28
C TYR A 192 -24.80 11.81 13.30
N ALA A 193 -25.12 12.39 12.14
CA ALA A 193 -25.90 13.63 12.06
C ALA A 193 -27.31 13.49 12.66
N PHE A 194 -27.86 12.28 12.69
CA PHE A 194 -29.15 11.95 13.31
C PHE A 194 -29.01 11.45 14.76
N ASP A 195 -27.80 11.44 15.33
CA ASP A 195 -27.59 11.05 16.73
C ASP A 195 -27.84 12.23 17.68
N THR A 196 -28.96 12.16 18.41
CA THR A 196 -29.42 13.18 19.37
C THR A 196 -28.91 12.96 20.80
N ARG A 197 -28.13 11.89 21.04
CA ARG A 197 -27.59 11.58 22.36
C ARG A 197 -26.63 12.66 22.86
N ALA A 198 -26.73 12.99 24.15
CA ALA A 198 -25.84 13.96 24.79
C ALA A 198 -24.40 13.46 24.91
N ASP A 199 -24.19 12.15 25.02
CA ASP A 199 -22.89 11.48 25.16
C ASP A 199 -22.30 11.02 23.82
N ARG A 200 -22.82 11.51 22.69
CA ARG A 200 -22.37 11.10 21.36
C ARG A 200 -20.86 11.31 21.17
N PRO A 201 -20.13 10.35 20.58
CA PRO A 201 -18.67 10.41 20.49
C PRO A 201 -18.21 11.39 19.41
N VAL A 202 -18.06 12.68 19.73
CA VAL A 202 -17.62 13.71 18.77
C VAL A 202 -16.27 13.39 18.15
N PHE A 203 -15.34 12.83 18.93
CA PHE A 203 -14.06 12.39 18.42
C PHE A 203 -14.21 11.35 17.28
N ALA A 204 -15.16 10.42 17.40
CA ALA A 204 -15.36 9.40 16.39
C ALA A 204 -15.79 10.00 15.04
N LEU A 205 -16.60 11.07 15.06
CA LEU A 205 -16.97 11.81 13.85
C LEU A 205 -15.74 12.46 13.20
N VAL A 206 -14.89 13.11 14.00
CA VAL A 206 -13.65 13.74 13.50
C VAL A 206 -12.74 12.68 12.88
N TRP A 207 -12.58 11.55 13.56
CA TRP A 207 -11.77 10.42 13.10
C TRP A 207 -12.31 9.81 11.80
N ALA A 208 -13.63 9.63 11.71
CA ALA A 208 -14.31 9.20 10.49
C ALA A 208 -14.00 10.13 9.31
N GLY A 209 -14.02 11.45 9.53
CA GLY A 209 -13.65 12.45 8.53
C GLY A 209 -12.19 12.33 8.09
N ILE A 210 -11.26 12.16 9.03
CA ILE A 210 -9.83 11.96 8.74
C ILE A 210 -9.62 10.71 7.86
N LEU A 211 -10.26 9.59 8.21
CA LEU A 211 -10.18 8.36 7.43
C LEU A 211 -10.77 8.53 6.04
N LEU A 212 -11.91 9.22 5.92
CA LEU A 212 -12.54 9.49 4.63
C LEU A 212 -11.62 10.28 3.71
N VAL A 213 -11.02 11.37 4.20
CA VAL A 213 -10.06 12.18 3.43
C VAL A 213 -8.84 11.35 3.02
N THR A 214 -8.35 10.52 3.94
CA THR A 214 -7.17 9.66 3.72
C THR A 214 -7.43 8.58 2.66
N MET A 215 -8.65 8.05 2.58
CA MET A 215 -9.04 7.04 1.57
C MET A 215 -9.51 7.66 0.25
N ALA A 216 -10.01 8.90 0.25
CA ALA A 216 -10.54 9.58 -0.93
C ALA A 216 -9.48 9.78 -2.02
N GLY A 217 -8.24 10.12 -1.66
CA GLY A 217 -7.14 10.32 -2.62
C GLY A 217 -6.83 9.07 -3.43
N PRO A 218 -6.47 7.92 -2.80
CA PRO A 218 -6.29 6.67 -3.54
C PRO A 218 -7.55 6.21 -4.29
N LEU A 219 -8.74 6.50 -3.76
CA LEU A 219 -10.00 6.16 -4.42
C LEU A 219 -10.22 6.98 -5.71
N SER A 220 -9.77 8.23 -5.79
CA SER A 220 -9.88 9.01 -7.05
C SER A 220 -9.09 8.37 -8.20
N ALA A 221 -8.07 7.56 -7.92
CA ALA A 221 -7.38 6.78 -8.95
C ALA A 221 -8.30 5.76 -9.65
N VAL A 222 -9.43 5.40 -9.03
CA VAL A 222 -10.48 4.59 -9.66
C VAL A 222 -11.26 5.41 -10.71
N SER A 223 -11.43 6.71 -10.47
CA SER A 223 -12.14 7.63 -11.36
C SER A 223 -11.29 8.18 -12.51
N GLU A 224 -9.97 7.93 -12.51
CA GLU A 224 -9.07 8.27 -13.62
C GLU A 224 -9.54 7.65 -14.95
N ARG A 225 -9.64 8.48 -16.00
CA ARG A 225 -9.96 8.03 -17.36
C ARG A 225 -8.84 7.13 -17.86
N ARG A 226 -9.15 6.22 -18.79
CA ARG A 226 -8.13 5.42 -19.48
C ARG A 226 -7.06 6.37 -20.00
N ALA A 227 -5.87 6.35 -19.41
CA ALA A 227 -4.71 6.80 -20.13
C ALA A 227 -4.59 5.83 -21.31
N VAL A 228 -4.63 6.36 -22.54
CA VAL A 228 -3.98 5.64 -23.65
C VAL A 228 -2.60 5.31 -23.08
N VAL A 229 -2.23 4.03 -23.09
CA VAL A 229 -0.87 3.64 -22.72
C VAL A 229 0.03 4.18 -23.82
N GLU A 230 0.31 5.47 -23.77
CA GLU A 230 1.37 6.08 -24.53
C GLU A 230 2.62 5.39 -24.02
N ARG A 231 3.25 4.60 -24.89
CA ARG A 231 4.60 4.11 -24.59
C ARG A 231 5.40 5.35 -24.28
N TRP A 232 5.84 5.47 -23.03
CA TRP A 232 6.79 6.50 -22.63
C TRP A 232 8.04 6.31 -23.49
N GLN A 233 8.10 7.02 -24.61
CA GLN A 233 9.28 7.10 -25.44
C GLN A 233 10.14 8.16 -24.78
N VAL A 234 11.17 7.73 -24.06
CA VAL A 234 12.24 8.64 -23.67
C VAL A 234 12.72 9.32 -24.96
N PRO A 235 12.83 10.66 -25.02
CA PRO A 235 13.30 11.35 -26.21
C PRO A 235 14.80 11.10 -26.40
N ILE A 236 15.17 9.88 -26.80
CA ILE A 236 16.52 9.48 -27.22
C ILE A 236 16.78 9.96 -28.66
N ARG A 237 15.78 10.55 -29.31
CA ARG A 237 15.86 11.01 -30.70
C ARG A 237 16.98 12.02 -30.95
N GLY A 238 17.28 12.91 -29.99
CA GLY A 238 18.33 13.93 -30.18
C GLY A 238 19.74 13.35 -30.31
N THR A 239 20.09 12.40 -29.44
CA THR A 239 21.46 11.87 -29.36
C THR A 239 21.78 10.89 -30.48
N ILE A 240 20.80 10.09 -30.92
CA ILE A 240 20.97 9.13 -32.03
C ILE A 240 21.06 9.87 -33.37
N VAL A 241 20.23 10.89 -33.60
CA VAL A 241 20.28 11.68 -34.84
C VAL A 241 21.60 12.41 -34.98
N LEU A 242 22.13 13.00 -33.89
CA LEU A 242 23.43 13.67 -33.90
C LEU A 242 24.58 12.67 -34.15
N ALA A 243 24.55 11.50 -33.52
CA ALA A 243 25.56 10.46 -33.74
C ALA A 243 25.55 9.92 -35.17
N VAL A 244 24.37 9.68 -35.75
CA VAL A 244 24.23 9.25 -37.14
C VAL A 244 24.67 10.35 -38.11
N ALA A 245 24.31 11.61 -37.86
CA ALA A 245 24.74 12.74 -38.67
C ALA A 245 26.27 12.92 -38.65
N LEU A 246 26.90 12.86 -37.47
CA LEU A 246 28.35 12.95 -37.32
C LEU A 246 29.09 11.77 -37.98
N LEU A 247 28.57 10.55 -37.86
CA LEU A 247 29.14 9.37 -38.53
C LEU A 247 28.99 9.46 -40.06
N SER A 248 27.84 9.93 -40.55
CA SER A 248 27.62 10.13 -41.98
C SER A 248 28.50 11.24 -42.57
N ALA A 249 28.69 12.35 -41.84
CA ALA A 249 29.58 13.43 -42.26
C ALA A 249 31.05 12.99 -42.30
N TRP A 250 31.46 12.06 -41.43
CA TRP A 250 32.80 11.48 -41.43
C TRP A 250 33.03 10.53 -42.61
N THR A 251 32.03 9.75 -43.02
CA THR A 251 32.14 8.82 -44.16
C THR A 251 32.17 9.49 -45.54
N PHE A 252 31.78 10.76 -45.65
CA PHE A 252 31.82 11.53 -46.91
C PHE A 252 32.99 12.52 -47.01
N ALA A 253 33.87 12.57 -45.99
CA ALA A 253 35.02 13.48 -45.93
C ALA A 253 36.36 12.81 -46.27
N HIS A 254 36.34 11.55 -46.69
CA HIS A 254 37.48 10.74 -47.15
C HIS A 254 37.15 10.06 -48.48
#